data_AF-H2C1K4-F1
#
_entry.id   AF-H2C1K4-F1
#
_cell.length_a   1.000
_cell.length_b   1.000
_cell.length_c   1.000
_cell.angle_alpha   90.00
_cell.angle_beta   90.00
_cell.angle_gamma   90.00
#
_symmetry.space_group_name_H-M   'P 1'
#
loop_
_entity.id
_entity.type
_entity.pdbx_description
1 polymer ?
#
loop_
_entity_poly.entity_id
_entity_poly.type
_entity_poly.pdbx_seq_one_letter_code
_entity_poly.pdbx_strand_id
1 'polypeptide(L)'
;MVEPFYFKSYDRVVGVARDERELETEIMRIGSQDPACVNYHLREGHIVSWLNYVGNRTLAEMLKGVSDYREALARMRDYFVMTGEKAKSKDVPPNLGRRETTDSRGRTRKSNANRRPR
;
A
#
# COMPACT_ATOMS: atom_id res chain seq x y z
N MET A 1 -12.64 -10.41 -22.32
CA MET A 1 -11.44 -10.17 -21.50
C MET A 1 -11.12 -8.69 -21.60
N VAL A 2 -10.83 -8.03 -20.48
CA VAL A 2 -10.51 -6.60 -20.46
C VAL A 2 -9.01 -6.44 -20.74
N GLU A 3 -8.65 -5.50 -21.62
CA GLU A 3 -7.26 -5.23 -21.93
C GLU A 3 -6.53 -4.61 -20.72
N PRO A 4 -5.32 -5.08 -20.38
CA PRO A 4 -4.55 -4.51 -19.28
C PRO A 4 -4.03 -3.12 -19.64
N PHE A 5 -3.78 -2.32 -18.61
CA PHE A 5 -3.08 -1.06 -18.75
C PHE A 5 -1.58 -1.30 -18.89
N TYR A 6 -0.96 -0.72 -19.91
CA TYR A 6 0.48 -0.78 -20.13
C TYR A 6 1.10 0.57 -19.79
N PHE A 7 1.96 0.61 -18.78
CA PHE A 7 2.82 1.76 -18.54
C PHE A 7 3.92 1.76 -19.60
N LYS A 8 3.99 2.82 -20.39
CA LYS A 8 4.98 2.99 -21.45
C LYS A 8 5.85 4.20 -21.16
N SER A 9 7.15 3.98 -21.06
CA SER A 9 8.15 5.03 -21.08
C SER A 9 8.78 5.02 -22.47
N TYR A 10 8.46 6.03 -23.28
CA TYR A 10 8.72 6.04 -24.72
C TYR A 10 8.16 4.76 -25.38
N ASP A 11 9.00 4.03 -26.14
CA ASP A 11 8.60 2.81 -26.86
C ASP A 11 8.71 1.53 -26.03
N ARG A 12 8.97 1.64 -24.71
CA ARG A 12 9.17 0.48 -23.83
C ARG A 12 8.03 0.35 -22.83
N VAL A 13 7.47 -0.85 -22.74
CA VAL A 13 6.58 -1.22 -21.64
C VAL A 13 7.43 -1.41 -20.38
N VAL A 14 7.12 -0.64 -19.35
CA VAL A 14 7.83 -0.64 -18.05
C VAL A 14 6.97 -1.19 -16.91
N GLY A 15 5.69 -1.44 -17.17
CA GLY A 15 4.75 -2.04 -16.22
C GLY A 15 3.42 -2.42 -16.85
N VAL A 16 2.68 -3.31 -16.19
CA VAL A 16 1.38 -3.81 -16.64
C VAL A 16 0.44 -3.95 -15.46
N ALA A 17 -0.79 -3.46 -15.59
CA ALA A 17 -1.83 -3.60 -14.58
C ALA A 17 -3.12 -4.17 -15.19
N ARG A 18 -3.67 -5.22 -14.57
CA ARG A 18 -4.93 -5.87 -14.99
C ARG A 18 -6.14 -5.44 -14.18
N ASP A 19 -5.90 -4.92 -12.98
CA ASP A 19 -6.91 -4.45 -12.04
C ASP A 19 -6.37 -3.24 -11.26
N GLU A 20 -7.19 -2.69 -10.38
CA GLU A 20 -6.87 -1.50 -9.58
C GLU A 20 -5.73 -1.75 -8.58
N ARG A 21 -5.53 -3.00 -8.14
CA ARG A 21 -4.47 -3.37 -7.19
C ARG A 21 -3.12 -3.46 -7.88
N GLU A 22 -3.07 -4.09 -9.04
CA GLU A 22 -1.89 -4.06 -9.89
C GLU A 22 -1.59 -2.63 -10.33
N LEU A 23 -2.61 -1.82 -10.61
CA LEU A 23 -2.43 -0.40 -10.96
C LEU A 23 -1.78 0.37 -9.80
N GLU A 24 -2.25 0.22 -8.55
CA GLU A 24 -1.65 0.87 -7.38
C GLU A 24 -0.19 0.43 -7.21
N THR A 25 0.04 -0.88 -7.30
CA THR A 25 1.38 -1.48 -7.14
C THR A 25 2.36 -0.92 -8.17
N GLU A 26 1.95 -0.84 -9.44
CA GLU A 26 2.79 -0.36 -10.53
C GLU A 26 2.99 1.17 -10.47
N ILE A 27 1.96 1.95 -10.11
CA ILE A 27 2.10 3.39 -9.84
C ILE A 27 3.13 3.63 -8.74
N MET A 28 3.10 2.85 -7.65
CA MET A 28 4.07 2.96 -6.56
C MET A 28 5.48 2.56 -7.02
N ARG A 29 5.60 1.39 -7.66
CA ARG A 29 6.90 0.85 -8.08
C ARG A 29 7.57 1.74 -9.13
N ILE A 30 6.85 2.12 -10.17
CA ILE A 30 7.37 2.96 -11.25
C ILE A 30 7.54 4.39 -10.74
N GLY A 31 6.54 4.97 -10.06
CA GLY A 31 6.61 6.35 -9.59
C GLY A 31 7.74 6.61 -8.59
N SER A 32 8.19 5.58 -7.84
CA SER A 32 9.38 5.70 -6.98
C SER A 32 10.72 5.67 -7.72
N GLN A 33 10.76 5.18 -8.96
CA GLN A 33 11.96 5.04 -9.78
C GLN A 33 12.01 6.08 -10.92
N ASP A 34 10.88 6.26 -11.60
CA ASP A 34 10.64 7.19 -12.70
C ASP A 34 9.26 7.87 -12.50
N PRO A 35 9.19 8.94 -11.69
CA PRO A 35 7.97 9.72 -11.51
C PRO A 35 7.41 10.29 -12.82
N ALA A 36 8.29 10.63 -13.78
CA ALA A 36 7.89 11.29 -15.01
C ALA A 36 7.01 10.38 -15.88
N CYS A 37 7.32 9.08 -15.94
CA CYS A 37 6.49 8.10 -16.65
C CYS A 37 5.06 8.05 -16.11
N VAL A 38 4.88 7.94 -14.79
CA VAL A 38 3.55 7.84 -14.19
C VAL A 38 2.80 9.17 -14.30
N ASN A 39 3.48 10.28 -13.99
CA ASN A 39 2.89 11.61 -14.05
C ASN A 39 2.45 11.98 -15.48
N TYR A 40 3.18 11.52 -16.51
CA TYR A 40 2.75 11.63 -17.90
C TYR A 40 1.42 10.90 -18.13
N HIS A 41 1.30 9.61 -17.78
CA HIS A 41 0.06 8.87 -17.96
C HIS A 41 -1.14 9.44 -17.18
N LEU A 42 -0.88 10.01 -16.00
CA LEU A 42 -1.88 10.72 -15.20
C LEU A 42 -2.35 12.00 -15.89
N ARG A 43 -1.41 12.87 -16.27
CA ARG A 43 -1.70 14.16 -16.92
C ARG A 43 -2.43 14.01 -18.26
N GLU A 44 -2.03 13.04 -19.08
CA GLU A 44 -2.70 12.76 -20.36
C GLU A 44 -4.04 12.03 -20.18
N GLY A 45 -4.42 11.67 -18.95
CA GLY A 45 -5.69 10.99 -18.66
C GLY A 45 -5.75 9.53 -19.12
N HIS A 46 -4.62 8.92 -19.47
CA HIS A 46 -4.56 7.52 -19.91
C HIS A 46 -5.13 6.55 -18.88
N ILE A 47 -4.76 6.74 -17.61
CA ILE A 47 -5.23 5.88 -16.50
C ILE A 47 -6.73 6.06 -16.29
N VAL A 48 -7.23 7.31 -16.32
CA VAL A 48 -8.66 7.63 -16.19
C VAL A 48 -9.48 7.00 -17.34
N SER A 49 -8.97 7.08 -18.57
CA SER A 49 -9.60 6.45 -19.73
C SER A 49 -9.69 4.93 -19.57
N TRP A 50 -8.61 4.29 -19.10
CA TRP A 50 -8.60 2.85 -18.86
C TRP A 50 -9.58 2.45 -17.74
N LEU A 51 -9.61 3.18 -16.63
CA LEU A 51 -10.55 2.91 -15.53
C LEU A 51 -12.02 3.02 -15.98
N ASN A 52 -12.34 4.01 -16.82
CA ASN A 52 -13.67 4.11 -17.43
C ASN A 52 -13.98 2.92 -18.34
N TYR A 53 -13.00 2.46 -19.11
CA TYR A 53 -13.14 1.31 -20.01
C TYR A 53 -13.39 0.01 -19.24
N VAL A 54 -12.68 -0.23 -18.13
CA VAL A 54 -12.88 -1.44 -17.30
C VAL A 54 -14.14 -1.37 -16.43
N GLY A 55 -14.82 -0.21 -16.40
CA GLY A 55 -16.09 0.00 -15.68
C GLY A 55 -15.95 0.64 -14.30
N ASN A 56 -14.72 0.95 -13.85
CA ASN A 56 -14.49 1.59 -12.56
C ASN A 56 -14.60 3.12 -12.64
N ARG A 57 -15.84 3.60 -12.76
CA ARG A 57 -16.15 5.03 -12.87
C ARG A 57 -15.83 5.82 -11.61
N THR A 58 -15.97 5.20 -10.44
CA THR A 58 -15.70 5.86 -9.16
C THR A 58 -14.22 6.23 -9.04
N LEU A 59 -13.31 5.27 -9.27
CA LEU A 59 -11.88 5.55 -9.21
C LEU A 59 -11.44 6.47 -10.35
N ALA A 60 -12.03 6.33 -11.55
CA ALA A 60 -11.76 7.21 -12.67
C ALA A 60 -12.05 8.69 -12.32
N GLU A 61 -13.18 8.98 -11.68
CA GLU A 61 -13.49 10.34 -11.26
C GLU A 61 -12.60 10.84 -10.12
N MET A 62 -12.22 9.97 -9.18
CA MET A 62 -11.29 10.34 -8.10
C MET A 62 -9.89 10.71 -8.60
N LEU A 63 -9.46 10.16 -9.75
CA LEU A 63 -8.17 10.42 -10.38
C LEU A 63 -8.22 11.50 -11.46
N LYS A 64 -9.40 12.05 -11.77
CA LYS A 64 -9.55 13.08 -12.79
C LYS A 64 -8.78 14.35 -12.41
N GLY A 65 -7.93 14.82 -13.32
CA GLY A 65 -7.10 16.01 -13.12
C GLY A 65 -5.89 15.81 -12.20
N VAL A 66 -5.67 14.61 -11.66
CA VAL A 66 -4.47 14.29 -10.89
C VAL A 66 -3.29 14.20 -11.85
N SER A 67 -2.16 14.82 -11.49
CA SER A 67 -0.94 14.81 -12.31
C SER A 67 0.31 14.35 -11.56
N ASP A 68 0.18 14.02 -10.27
CA ASP A 68 1.27 13.53 -9.43
C ASP A 68 0.99 12.12 -8.91
N TYR A 69 1.97 11.23 -9.02
CA TYR A 69 1.81 9.83 -8.64
C TYR A 69 1.56 9.63 -7.14
N ARG A 70 2.04 10.52 -6.27
CA ARG A 70 1.81 10.40 -4.82
C ARG A 70 0.38 10.78 -4.47
N GLU A 71 -0.14 11.82 -5.12
CA GLU A 71 -1.55 12.16 -5.03
C GLU A 71 -2.44 11.03 -5.55
N ALA A 72 -2.10 10.45 -6.71
CA ALA A 72 -2.83 9.30 -7.25
C ALA A 72 -2.87 8.13 -6.26
N LEU A 73 -1.73 7.78 -5.65
CA LEU A 73 -1.67 6.74 -4.61
C LEU A 73 -2.54 7.06 -3.40
N ALA A 74 -2.57 8.32 -2.95
CA ALA A 74 -3.44 8.73 -1.85
C ALA A 74 -4.92 8.50 -2.20
N ARG A 75 -5.36 8.95 -3.38
CA ARG A 75 -6.75 8.77 -3.85
C ARG A 75 -7.13 7.29 -4.03
N MET A 76 -6.22 6.47 -4.54
CA MET A 76 -6.45 5.02 -4.67
C MET A 76 -6.61 4.35 -3.31
N ARG A 77 -5.82 4.75 -2.31
CA ARG A 77 -5.95 4.23 -0.94
C ARG A 77 -7.27 4.62 -0.31
N ASP A 78 -7.69 5.89 -0.47
CA ASP A 78 -9.01 6.35 -0.03
C ASP A 78 -10.13 5.56 -0.69
N TYR A 79 -10.03 5.32 -2.02
CA TYR A 79 -10.96 4.50 -2.77
C TYR A 79 -11.10 3.09 -2.18
N PHE A 80 -9.99 2.39 -1.91
CA PHE A 80 -10.02 1.04 -1.34
C PHE A 80 -10.61 0.99 0.07
N VAL A 81 -10.39 2.03 0.88
CA VAL A 81 -11.02 2.15 2.19
C VAL A 81 -12.54 2.33 2.05
N MET A 82 -12.98 3.17 1.10
CA MET A 82 -14.40 3.43 0.84
C MET A 82 -15.16 2.21 0.30
N THR A 83 -14.54 1.42 -0.58
CA THR A 83 -15.17 0.24 -1.18
C THR A 83 -15.16 -1.00 -0.27
N GLY A 84 -14.53 -0.91 0.91
CA GLY A 84 -14.41 -2.04 1.84
C GLY A 84 -13.48 -3.14 1.32
N GLU A 85 -12.79 -2.91 0.20
CA GLU A 85 -11.73 -3.76 -0.28
C GLU A 85 -10.52 -3.56 0.63
N LYS A 86 -10.48 -4.29 1.74
CA LYS A 86 -9.30 -4.29 2.62
C LYS A 86 -8.10 -4.65 1.76
N ALA A 87 -7.08 -3.78 1.79
CA ALA A 87 -5.77 -4.13 1.27
C ALA A 87 -5.40 -5.49 1.89
N LYS A 88 -5.12 -6.50 1.06
CA LYS A 88 -4.41 -7.70 1.53
C LYS A 88 -3.01 -7.21 1.87
N SER A 89 -2.86 -6.67 3.08
CA SER A 89 -1.56 -6.48 3.70
C SER A 89 -0.91 -7.85 3.71
N LYS A 90 0.06 -8.07 2.81
CA LYS A 90 1.06 -9.12 3.05
C LYS A 90 1.68 -8.75 4.38
N ASP A 91 1.51 -9.62 5.36
CA ASP A 91 2.09 -9.51 6.69
C ASP A 91 3.59 -9.17 6.57
N VAL A 92 3.94 -7.90 6.73
CA VAL A 92 5.27 -7.53 7.18
C VAL A 92 5.16 -7.57 8.69
N PRO A 93 5.78 -8.54 9.38
CA PRO A 93 5.73 -8.56 10.83
C PRO A 93 6.33 -7.23 11.32
N PRO A 94 5.70 -6.56 12.30
CA PRO A 94 6.34 -5.43 12.94
C PRO A 94 7.65 -5.94 13.52
N ASN A 95 8.76 -5.42 13.02
CA ASN A 95 10.09 -5.65 13.57
C ASN A 95 10.13 -4.98 14.96
N LEU A 96 9.57 -5.67 15.96
CA LEU A 96 9.79 -5.38 17.37
C LEU A 96 11.21 -5.82 17.68
N GLY A 97 12.17 -4.95 17.36
CA GLY A 97 13.50 -4.94 17.95
C GLY A 97 13.41 -4.66 19.45
N ARG A 98 12.87 -5.61 20.22
CA ARG A 98 12.92 -5.61 21.67
C ARG A 98 14.27 -6.22 22.07
N ARG A 99 15.31 -5.39 22.13
CA ARG A 99 16.53 -5.74 22.85
C ARG A 99 16.21 -5.84 24.33
N GLU A 100 16.18 -7.06 24.84
CA GLU A 100 16.34 -7.34 26.25
C GLU A 100 17.73 -6.84 26.70
N THR A 101 17.74 -5.85 27.57
CA THR A 101 18.82 -5.69 28.54
C THR A 101 18.17 -5.61 29.91
N THR A 102 18.22 -6.73 30.61
CA THR A 102 17.90 -6.86 32.03
C THR A 102 18.74 -5.89 32.84
N ASP A 103 18.09 -5.01 33.60
CA ASP A 103 18.70 -4.28 34.70
C ASP A 103 17.90 -4.56 35.98
N SER A 104 18.66 -4.62 37.06
CA SER A 104 18.42 -5.34 38.28
C SER A 104 17.81 -4.43 39.34
N ARG A 105 16.48 -4.41 39.45
CA ARG A 105 15.78 -3.75 40.57
C ARG A 105 14.30 -4.17 40.63
N GLY A 106 13.95 -5.14 41.50
CA GLY A 106 12.55 -5.25 41.92
C GLY A 106 12.03 -6.57 42.48
N ARG A 107 12.06 -6.68 43.82
CA ARG A 107 11.13 -7.42 44.69
C ARG A 107 11.13 -8.96 44.63
N THR A 108 11.82 -9.54 45.61
CA THR A 108 11.55 -10.87 46.16
C THR A 108 10.23 -10.88 46.93
N ARG A 109 9.21 -11.62 46.44
CA ARG A 109 8.03 -11.98 47.24
C ARG A 109 8.37 -13.19 48.12
N LYS A 110 8.23 -13.04 49.44
CA LYS A 110 8.30 -14.10 50.44
C LYS A 110 7.24 -15.17 50.17
N SER A 111 7.66 -16.41 49.91
CA SER A 111 6.82 -17.60 50.00
C SER A 111 6.99 -18.24 51.38
N ASN A 112 5.86 -18.40 52.07
CA ASN A 112 5.68 -18.95 53.40
C ASN A 112 5.45 -20.47 53.31
N ALA A 113 6.08 -21.31 54.16
CA ALA A 113 5.51 -22.56 54.73
C ALA A 113 6.57 -23.45 55.41
N ASN A 114 6.51 -23.60 56.74
CA ASN A 114 6.28 -24.86 57.50
C ASN A 114 6.58 -24.62 58.99
N ARG A 115 5.60 -24.74 59.90
CA ARG A 115 5.30 -25.94 60.74
C ARG A 115 6.54 -26.50 61.48
N ARG A 116 6.58 -26.71 62.80
CA ARG A 116 5.66 -26.58 63.94
C ARG A 116 6.51 -26.72 65.26
N PRO A 117 5.93 -26.55 66.47
CA PRO A 117 6.63 -26.14 67.70
C PRO A 117 7.19 -27.28 68.57
N ARG A 118 7.89 -26.90 69.64
CA ARG A 118 8.32 -27.76 70.77
C ARG A 118 7.13 -28.39 71.50
#